data_AF-A0A964Q1N9-F1
#
_entry.id   AF-A0A964Q1N9-F1
#
_cell.length_a   1.000
_cell.length_b   1.000
_cell.length_c   1.000
_cell.angle_alpha   90.00
_cell.angle_beta   90.00
_cell.angle_gamma   90.00
#
_symmetry.space_group_name_H-M   'P 1'
#
loop_
_entity.id
_entity.type
_entity.pdbx_description
1 polymer ?
#
loop_
_entity_poly.entity_id
_entity_poly.type
_entity_poly.pdbx_seq_one_letter_code
_entity_poly.pdbx_strand_id
1 'polypeptide(L)'
;MEQKFDTTPKAEIRVEKAKLIRSEVTHDWGLLLRWEIRRDGQVVATPNARLSTTFEQPGAPKGKYEAVLQMWKYVDYRKDAKGEFTNSKFIDISNKVQFTL
;
A
#
# COMPACT_ATOMS: atom_id res chain seq x y z
N MET A 1 -3.07 -5.40 -25.92
CA MET A 1 -1.88 -5.92 -25.23
C MET A 1 -2.34 -6.37 -23.86
N GLU A 2 -2.38 -7.67 -23.61
CA GLU A 2 -2.80 -8.23 -22.32
C GLU A 2 -1.60 -8.13 -21.37
N GLN A 3 -1.70 -7.29 -20.34
CA GLN A 3 -0.61 -7.12 -19.37
C GLN A 3 -0.56 -8.37 -18.50
N LYS A 4 0.38 -9.28 -18.80
CA LYS A 4 0.57 -10.50 -18.00
C LYS A 4 1.24 -10.14 -16.66
N PHE A 5 0.47 -10.27 -15.59
CA PHE A 5 0.94 -10.11 -14.21
C PHE A 5 1.53 -11.42 -13.67
N ASP A 6 2.46 -12.03 -14.41
CA ASP A 6 2.93 -13.41 -14.14
C ASP A 6 3.65 -13.53 -12.78
N THR A 7 4.12 -12.42 -12.20
CA THR A 7 4.72 -12.38 -10.87
C THR A 7 4.06 -11.31 -9.99
N THR A 8 3.79 -11.67 -8.72
CA THR A 8 3.25 -10.74 -7.72
C THR A 8 4.33 -9.71 -7.32
N PRO A 9 4.02 -8.41 -7.30
CA PRO A 9 4.95 -7.37 -6.89
C PRO A 9 5.40 -7.58 -5.46
N LYS A 10 6.65 -7.22 -5.18
CA LYS A 10 7.21 -7.31 -3.83
C LYS A 10 8.09 -6.11 -3.50
N ALA A 11 7.99 -5.66 -2.26
CA ALA A 11 8.86 -4.66 -1.66
C ALA A 11 9.05 -4.97 -0.16
N GLU A 12 10.00 -4.30 0.48
CA GLU A 12 10.18 -4.33 1.93
C GLU A 12 10.00 -2.94 2.50
N ILE A 13 9.49 -2.88 3.74
CA ILE A 13 9.38 -1.66 4.53
C ILE A 13 10.30 -1.77 5.74
N ARG A 14 11.01 -0.67 6.02
CA ARG A 14 11.71 -0.42 7.27
C ARG A 14 11.22 0.87 7.92
N VAL A 15 11.37 0.95 9.24
CA VAL A 15 10.99 2.11 10.05
C VAL A 15 12.24 2.76 10.60
N GLU A 16 12.39 4.07 10.41
CA GLU A 16 13.47 4.87 10.99
C GLU A 16 12.87 6.07 11.70
N LYS A 17 12.95 6.14 13.04
CA LYS A 17 12.44 7.29 13.83
C LYS A 17 11.00 7.70 13.45
N ALA A 18 10.12 6.72 13.26
CA ALA A 18 8.72 6.88 12.83
C ALA A 18 8.49 7.29 11.36
N LYS A 19 9.54 7.36 10.56
CA LYS A 19 9.49 7.43 9.10
C LYS A 19 9.44 6.02 8.51
N LEU A 20 8.49 5.79 7.61
CA LEU A 20 8.46 4.59 6.79
C LEU A 20 9.34 4.79 5.56
N ILE A 21 10.10 3.75 5.22
CA ILE A 21 10.95 3.72 4.03
C ILE A 21 10.71 2.39 3.33
N ARG A 22 10.32 2.43 2.05
CA ARG A 22 10.18 1.23 1.23
C ARG A 22 11.39 1.03 0.33
N SER A 23 11.68 -0.22 0.01
CA SER A 23 12.54 -0.58 -1.11
C SER A 23 11.90 -0.20 -2.46
N GLU A 24 12.66 -0.40 -3.52
CA GLU A 24 12.10 -0.53 -4.87
C GLU A 24 11.08 -1.67 -4.92
N VAL A 25 10.08 -1.51 -5.79
CA VAL A 25 9.07 -2.54 -6.03
C VAL A 25 9.55 -3.45 -7.15
N THR A 26 9.80 -4.71 -6.84
CA THR A 26 10.11 -5.73 -7.85
C THR A 26 8.82 -6.21 -8.52
N HIS A 27 8.90 -6.58 -9.81
CA HIS A 27 7.74 -7.00 -10.62
C HIS A 27 6.61 -5.96 -10.62
N ASP A 28 6.98 -4.69 -10.63
CA ASP A 28 6.05 -3.57 -10.56
C ASP A 28 5.10 -3.55 -11.78
N TRP A 29 3.80 -3.54 -11.51
CA TRP A 29 2.76 -3.52 -12.53
C TRP A 29 2.50 -2.12 -13.11
N GLY A 30 3.08 -1.07 -12.53
CA GLY A 30 2.86 0.32 -12.93
C GLY A 30 1.50 0.88 -12.48
N LEU A 31 0.74 0.14 -11.67
CA LEU A 31 -0.59 0.52 -11.18
C LEU A 31 -0.51 1.35 -9.89
N LEU A 32 -1.67 1.68 -9.31
CA LEU A 32 -1.74 2.44 -8.05
C LEU A 32 -0.93 1.74 -6.95
N LEU A 33 -0.04 2.49 -6.31
CA LEU A 33 0.78 2.05 -5.19
C LEU A 33 0.52 2.98 -4.01
N ARG A 34 0.19 2.42 -2.86
CA ARG A 34 -0.15 3.19 -1.65
C ARG A 34 0.42 2.56 -0.41
N TRP A 35 0.62 3.38 0.61
CA TRP A 35 0.74 2.89 1.98
C TRP A 35 -0.67 2.61 2.51
N GLU A 36 -0.87 1.55 3.27
CA GLU A 36 -2.04 1.39 4.13
C GLU A 36 -1.57 1.56 5.57
N ILE A 37 -2.02 2.63 6.23
CA ILE A 37 -1.68 2.93 7.62
C ILE A 37 -2.88 2.59 8.49
N ARG A 38 -2.65 1.77 9.51
CA ARG A 38 -3.67 1.40 10.48
C ARG A 38 -3.32 1.88 11.88
N ARG A 39 -4.36 2.17 12.65
CA ARG A 39 -4.31 2.42 14.10
C ARG A 39 -5.44 1.62 14.72
N ASP A 40 -5.15 0.84 15.76
CA ASP A 40 -6.14 0.03 16.47
C ASP A 40 -6.97 -0.86 15.50
N GLY A 41 -6.32 -1.41 14.47
CA GLY A 41 -6.92 -2.25 13.44
C GLY A 41 -7.67 -1.52 12.32
N GLN A 42 -7.93 -0.21 12.46
CA GLN A 42 -8.67 0.60 11.49
C GLN A 42 -7.72 1.33 10.53
N VAL A 43 -8.08 1.40 9.25
CA VAL A 43 -7.33 2.18 8.25
C VAL A 43 -7.56 3.67 8.51
N VAL A 44 -6.48 4.39 8.79
CA VAL A 44 -6.51 5.83 9.10
C VAL A 44 -5.91 6.70 8.00
N ALA A 45 -5.09 6.12 7.12
CA ALA A 45 -4.54 6.83 5.97
C ALA A 45 -4.14 5.87 4.84
N THR A 46 -4.30 6.33 3.60
CA THR A 46 -3.86 5.61 2.39
C THR A 46 -3.06 6.50 1.42
N PRO A 47 -1.90 7.05 1.84
CA PRO A 47 -1.14 7.98 1.03
C PRO A 47 -0.51 7.32 -0.20
N ASN A 48 -0.39 8.08 -1.29
CA ASN A 48 0.21 7.62 -2.54
C ASN A 48 1.72 7.36 -2.35
N ALA A 49 2.14 6.12 -2.58
CA ALA A 49 3.53 5.69 -2.41
C ALA A 49 4.36 5.74 -3.71
N ARG A 50 3.76 6.20 -4.82
CA ARG A 50 4.48 6.52 -6.07
C ARG A 50 5.29 7.82 -5.95
N LEU A 51 4.80 8.78 -5.17
CA LEU A 51 5.38 10.13 -5.08
C LEU A 51 6.72 10.15 -4.34
N SER A 52 6.92 9.22 -3.40
CA SER A 52 8.14 9.10 -2.60
C SER A 52 8.30 7.67 -2.10
N THR A 53 9.55 7.24 -1.94
CA THR A 53 9.91 5.98 -1.27
C THR A 53 9.80 6.08 0.24
N THR A 54 9.51 7.27 0.77
CA THR A 54 9.40 7.51 2.20
C THR A 54 8.08 8.16 2.57
N PHE A 55 7.64 7.92 3.80
CA PHE A 55 6.42 8.49 4.33
C PHE A 55 6.55 8.79 5.83
N GLU A 56 6.08 9.98 6.22
CA GLU A 56 5.91 10.40 7.61
C GLU A 56 4.47 10.86 7.74
N GLN A 57 3.78 10.44 8.80
CA GLN A 57 2.37 10.78 9.02
C GLN A 57 2.28 12.15 9.70
N PRO A 58 1.86 13.22 9.00
CA PRO A 58 1.86 14.57 9.56
C PRO A 58 0.74 14.73 10.59
N GLY A 59 1.07 15.30 11.75
CA GLY A 59 0.07 15.71 12.75
C GLY A 59 -0.77 14.57 13.35
N ALA A 60 -0.33 13.32 13.24
CA ALA A 60 -1.07 12.21 13.82
C ALA A 60 -0.99 12.18 15.34
N PRO A 61 -2.06 11.76 16.04
CA PRO A 61 -2.01 11.59 17.48
C PRO A 61 -1.02 10.48 17.85
N LYS A 62 -0.39 10.61 19.01
CA LYS A 62 0.53 9.59 19.52
C LYS A 62 -0.15 8.22 19.63
N GLY A 63 0.62 7.16 19.42
CA GLY A 63 0.11 5.79 19.52
C GLY A 63 0.86 4.80 18.65
N LYS A 64 0.40 3.54 18.72
CA LYS A 64 0.92 2.45 17.89
C LYS A 64 0.18 2.42 16.55
N TYR A 65 0.96 2.29 15.49
CA TYR A 65 0.47 2.21 14.13
C TYR A 65 1.07 1.00 13.44
N GLU A 66 0.35 0.54 12.42
CA GLU A 66 0.80 -0.53 11.53
C GLU A 66 0.84 0.02 10.10
N ALA A 67 1.79 -0.44 9.31
CA ALA A 67 1.88 -0.11 7.90
C ALA A 67 2.19 -1.31 7.03
N VAL A 68 1.61 -1.30 5.83
CA VAL A 68 1.91 -2.22 4.74
C VAL A 68 1.87 -1.46 3.42
N LEU A 69 2.66 -1.90 2.44
CA LEU A 69 2.62 -1.37 1.10
C LEU A 69 1.62 -2.17 0.28
N GLN A 70 0.76 -1.49 -0.45
CA GLN A 70 -0.26 -2.10 -1.28
C GLN A 70 -0.15 -1.66 -2.72
N MET A 71 -0.36 -2.61 -3.63
CA MET A 71 -0.51 -2.34 -5.06
C MET A 71 -1.89 -2.76 -5.54
N TRP A 72 -2.46 -1.98 -6.45
CA TRP A 72 -3.71 -2.34 -7.11
C TRP A 72 -3.49 -3.51 -8.06
N LYS A 73 -4.24 -4.59 -7.84
CA LYS A 73 -4.36 -5.71 -8.76
C LYS A 73 -5.59 -5.51 -9.62
N TYR A 74 -5.37 -5.18 -10.89
CA TYR A 74 -6.44 -5.20 -11.89
C TYR A 74 -6.68 -6.65 -12.34
N VAL A 75 -7.93 -7.09 -12.31
CA VAL A 75 -8.36 -8.42 -12.78
C VAL A 75 -9.27 -8.27 -13.99
N ASP A 76 -10.35 -7.51 -13.85
CA ASP A 76 -11.29 -7.20 -14.92
C ASP A 76 -12.05 -5.89 -14.66
N TYR A 77 -12.85 -5.48 -15.64
CA TYR A 77 -13.69 -4.28 -15.58
C TYR A 77 -15.04 -4.51 -14.88
N ARG A 78 -15.29 -5.68 -14.29
CA ARG A 78 -16.58 -5.97 -13.67
C ARG A 78 -16.78 -5.05 -12.47
N LYS A 79 -17.91 -4.35 -12.47
CA LYS A 79 -18.30 -3.40 -11.43
C LYS A 79 -19.64 -3.76 -10.83
N ASP A 80 -19.82 -3.40 -9.56
CA ASP A 80 -21.11 -3.50 -8.89
C ASP A 80 -22.04 -2.34 -9.29
N ALA A 81 -23.25 -2.32 -8.72
CA ALA A 81 -24.23 -1.27 -8.98
C ALA A 81 -23.76 0.14 -8.55
N LYS A 82 -22.72 0.26 -7.72
CA LYS A 82 -22.13 1.52 -7.27
C LYS A 82 -20.93 1.94 -8.13
N GLY A 83 -20.54 1.12 -9.11
CA GLY A 83 -19.41 1.38 -10.00
C GLY A 83 -18.05 0.97 -9.42
N GLU A 84 -18.03 0.23 -8.31
CA GLU A 84 -16.83 -0.29 -7.68
C GLU A 84 -16.40 -1.59 -8.34
N PHE A 85 -15.08 -1.78 -8.57
CA PHE A 85 -14.59 -3.02 -9.15
C PHE A 85 -14.83 -4.20 -8.20
N THR A 86 -15.42 -5.29 -8.71
CA THR A 86 -15.75 -6.46 -7.87
C THR A 86 -14.58 -7.41 -7.68
N ASN A 87 -13.74 -7.56 -8.72
CA ASN A 87 -12.65 -8.54 -8.72
C ASN A 87 -11.27 -7.88 -8.56
N SER A 88 -11.14 -6.61 -8.93
CA SER A 88 -9.92 -5.84 -8.79
C SER A 88 -9.82 -5.24 -7.38
N LYS A 89 -8.64 -5.31 -6.75
CA LYS A 89 -8.44 -4.88 -5.37
C LYS A 89 -7.00 -4.51 -5.07
N PHE A 90 -6.78 -3.79 -3.98
CA PHE A 90 -5.44 -3.66 -3.40
C PHE A 90 -5.00 -4.97 -2.78
N ILE A 91 -3.75 -5.34 -3.01
CA ILE A 91 -3.08 -6.47 -2.36
C ILE A 91 -1.85 -5.97 -1.61
N ASP A 92 -1.57 -6.59 -0.47
CA ASP A 92 -0.34 -6.34 0.27
C ASP A 92 0.86 -6.89 -0.51
N ILE A 93 1.90 -6.08 -0.68
CA ILE A 93 3.11 -6.44 -1.43
C ILE A 93 4.40 -6.33 -0.59
N SER A 94 4.28 -6.11 0.72
CA SER A 94 5.41 -6.00 1.63
C SER A 94 5.20 -6.74 2.95
N ASN A 95 6.27 -6.82 3.75
CA ASN A 95 6.14 -7.08 5.17
C ASN A 95 5.28 -6.00 5.85
N LYS A 96 4.58 -6.39 6.91
CA LYS A 96 3.89 -5.46 7.80
C LYS A 96 4.88 -4.97 8.86
N VAL A 97 4.84 -3.68 9.15
CA VAL A 97 5.67 -3.08 10.19
C VAL A 97 4.80 -2.38 11.22
N GLN A 98 5.29 -2.32 12.45
CA GLN A 98 4.69 -1.53 13.52
C GLN A 98 5.62 -0.37 13.86
N PHE A 99 5.04 0.80 14.14
CA PHE A 99 5.76 1.99 14.52
C PHE A 99 4.96 2.82 15.52
N THR A 100 5.65 3.70 16.24
CA THR A 100 5.02 4.61 17.21
C THR A 100 5.29 6.04 16.81
N LEU A 101 4.24 6.87 16.85
CA LEU A 101 4.30 8.32 16.70
C LEU A 101 4.10 9.00 18.06
#